data_AF-A0A960A4Z0-F1
#
_entry.id   AF-A0A960A4Z0-F1
#
_cell.length_a   1.000
_cell.length_b   1.000
_cell.length_c   1.000
_cell.angle_alpha   90.00
_cell.angle_beta   90.00
_cell.angle_gamma   90.00
#
_symmetry.space_group_name_H-M   'P 1'
#
loop_
_entity.id
_entity.type
_entity.pdbx_description
1 polymer ?
#
loop_
_entity_poly.entity_id
_entity_poly.type
_entity_poly.pdbx_seq_one_letter_code
_entity_poly.pdbx_strand_id
1 'polypeptide(L)'
;AIGKLKREDWGRAGLLLGDASPDDASWPSLPDGVSYAIDVIECRSDLRPALSQLLAKVVIVADLDAGAALLRRTSGLTAVTKEGDLIGGHFAAGGSSRASSLIEVQAAVDEATEKLRVATASIERQAFELAALENERQEAAAR
;
A
#
# COMPACT_ATOMS: atom_id res chain seq x y z
N ALA A 1 20.90 -5.16 -8.82
CA ALA A 1 19.46 -4.83 -8.94
C ALA A 1 19.21 -3.32 -8.96
N ILE A 2 19.51 -2.57 -7.89
CA ILE A 2 19.25 -1.11 -7.81
C ILE A 2 19.85 -0.32 -8.98
N GLY A 3 21.08 -0.64 -9.39
CA GLY A 3 21.72 0.02 -10.53
C GLY A 3 20.94 -0.13 -11.85
N LYS A 4 20.17 -1.22 -12.02
CA LYS A 4 19.30 -1.41 -13.20
C LYS A 4 18.07 -0.50 -13.13
N LEU A 5 17.40 -0.43 -11.97
CA LEU A 5 16.27 0.48 -11.77
C LEU A 5 16.64 1.95 -12.07
N LYS A 6 17.84 2.37 -11.65
CA LYS A 6 18.35 3.72 -11.91
C LYS A 6 18.67 3.97 -13.38
N ARG A 7 19.26 3.00 -14.09
CA ARG A 7 19.65 3.18 -15.50
C ARG A 7 18.46 3.16 -16.45
N GLU A 8 17.44 2.38 -16.13
CA GLU A 8 16.28 2.18 -17.00
C GLU A 8 15.06 3.03 -16.58
N ASP A 9 15.20 3.86 -15.55
CA ASP A 9 14.11 4.66 -14.94
C ASP A 9 12.87 3.83 -14.56
N TRP A 10 13.09 2.61 -14.06
CA TRP A 10 12.02 1.66 -13.69
C TRP A 10 11.47 1.87 -12.27
N GLY A 11 11.62 3.07 -11.72
CA GLY A 11 11.12 3.42 -10.40
C GLY A 11 11.99 2.90 -9.24
N ARG A 12 11.35 2.58 -8.12
CA ARG A 12 12.00 2.33 -6.82
C ARG A 12 11.59 0.98 -6.24
N ALA A 13 12.50 0.36 -5.50
CA ALA A 13 12.23 -0.86 -4.74
C ALA A 13 13.03 -0.85 -3.43
N GLY A 14 12.46 -1.44 -2.38
CA GLY A 14 13.20 -1.86 -1.20
C GLY A 14 13.79 -3.25 -1.41
N LEU A 15 14.99 -3.51 -0.87
CA LEU A 15 15.62 -4.82 -0.89
C LEU A 15 15.92 -5.24 0.55
N LEU A 16 15.58 -6.47 0.88
CA LEU A 16 15.92 -7.10 2.15
C LEU A 16 17.04 -8.10 1.89
N LEU A 17 18.13 -8.01 2.66
CA LEU A 17 19.26 -8.91 2.55
C LEU A 17 19.05 -10.07 3.52
N GLY A 18 19.16 -11.30 3.01
CA GLY A 18 18.77 -12.51 3.75
C GLY A 18 19.89 -13.17 4.55
N ASP A 19 21.05 -12.55 4.66
CA ASP A 19 22.25 -13.08 5.31
C ASP A 19 22.43 -12.62 6.76
N ALA A 20 21.86 -11.47 7.14
CA ALA A 20 21.93 -10.96 8.50
C ALA A 20 20.70 -11.36 9.32
N SER A 21 20.93 -12.02 10.46
CA SER A 21 19.93 -12.20 11.51
C SER A 21 20.27 -11.28 12.68
N PRO A 22 19.28 -10.61 13.30
CA PRO A 22 19.52 -9.88 14.54
C PRO A 22 19.91 -10.84 15.67
N ASP A 23 20.64 -10.33 16.66
CA ASP A 23 20.88 -11.03 17.93
C ASP A 23 19.63 -10.93 18.82
N ASP A 24 18.79 -11.94 18.68
CA ASP A 24 17.53 -12.13 19.41
C ASP A 24 17.73 -12.54 20.87
N ALA A 25 18.92 -13.02 21.26
CA ALA A 25 19.23 -13.32 22.66
C ALA A 25 19.24 -12.07 23.56
N SER A 26 19.44 -10.89 22.96
CA SER A 26 19.41 -9.60 23.64
C SER A 26 18.00 -9.03 23.85
N TRP A 27 16.97 -9.71 23.34
CA TRP A 27 15.61 -9.18 23.36
C TRP A 27 14.97 -9.32 24.75
N PRO A 28 14.11 -8.36 25.17
CA PRO A 28 13.43 -8.44 26.45
C PRO A 28 12.56 -9.69 26.60
N SER A 29 12.41 -10.21 27.83
CA SER A 29 11.38 -11.22 28.08
C SER A 29 9.98 -10.62 27.94
N LEU A 30 9.06 -11.41 27.39
CA LEU A 30 7.67 -11.00 27.18
C LEU A 30 6.76 -11.57 28.28
N PRO A 31 5.72 -10.82 28.69
CA PRO A 31 4.70 -11.34 29.58
C PRO A 31 3.85 -12.42 28.90
N ASP A 32 3.19 -13.25 29.70
CA ASP A 32 2.30 -14.30 29.21
C ASP A 32 1.22 -13.74 28.26
N GLY A 33 0.98 -14.46 27.17
CA GLY A 33 0.01 -14.07 26.15
C GLY A 33 0.52 -13.05 25.11
N VAL A 34 1.78 -12.62 25.20
CA VAL A 34 2.45 -11.80 24.18
C VAL A 34 3.57 -12.63 23.55
N SER A 35 3.71 -12.55 22.23
CA SER A 35 4.74 -13.30 21.49
C SER A 35 5.43 -12.41 20.47
N TYR A 36 6.69 -12.69 20.16
CA TYR A 36 7.35 -12.04 19.04
C TYR A 36 6.69 -12.49 17.72
N ALA A 37 6.55 -11.56 16.79
CA ALA A 37 5.92 -11.82 15.50
C ALA A 37 6.68 -12.90 14.71
N ILE A 38 8.01 -12.94 14.83
CA ILE A 38 8.84 -13.94 14.14
C ILE A 38 8.60 -15.38 14.65
N ASP A 39 8.20 -15.54 15.92
CA ASP A 39 7.99 -16.86 16.53
C ASP A 39 6.73 -17.54 16.02
N VAL A 40 5.76 -16.77 15.52
CA VAL A 40 4.50 -17.29 14.99
C VAL A 40 4.51 -17.42 13.46
N ILE A 41 5.66 -17.20 12.82
CA ILE A 41 5.80 -17.28 11.36
C ILE A 41 6.54 -18.56 10.98
N GLU A 42 5.92 -19.36 10.12
CA GLU A 42 6.58 -20.46 9.41
C GLU A 42 7.09 -19.97 8.05
N CYS A 43 8.36 -20.25 7.75
CA CYS A 43 8.97 -19.86 6.50
C CYS A 43 10.11 -20.82 6.14
N ARG A 44 10.56 -20.77 4.90
CA ARG A 44 11.78 -21.49 4.49
C ARG A 44 12.99 -20.97 5.27
N SER A 45 13.90 -21.87 5.59
CA SER A 45 15.10 -21.55 6.40
C SER A 45 15.97 -20.45 5.78
N ASP A 46 16.01 -20.34 4.45
CA ASP A 46 16.75 -19.30 3.74
C ASP A 46 16.12 -17.90 3.84
N LEU A 47 14.83 -17.82 4.17
CA LEU A 47 14.12 -16.54 4.38
C LEU A 47 14.08 -16.11 5.85
N ARG A 48 14.33 -17.06 6.77
CA ARG A 48 14.23 -16.81 8.22
C ARG A 48 15.09 -15.63 8.69
N PRO A 49 16.38 -15.49 8.31
CA PRO A 49 17.20 -14.36 8.79
C PRO A 49 16.62 -13.01 8.35
N ALA A 50 16.19 -12.93 7.08
CA ALA A 50 15.57 -11.74 6.52
C ALA A 50 14.31 -11.34 7.31
N LEU A 51 13.44 -12.31 7.61
CA LEU A 51 12.21 -12.09 8.37
C LEU A 51 12.49 -11.74 9.83
N SER A 52 13.46 -12.38 10.47
CA SER A 52 13.91 -12.03 11.82
C SER A 52 14.38 -10.58 11.89
N GLN A 53 15.12 -10.12 10.88
CA GLN A 53 15.58 -8.73 10.79
C GLN A 53 14.42 -7.76 10.56
N LEU A 54 13.48 -8.11 9.67
CA LEU A 54 12.33 -7.26 9.36
C LEU A 54 11.37 -7.13 10.56
N LEU A 55 11.22 -8.20 11.33
CA LEU A 55 10.30 -8.30 12.47
C LEU A 55 11.01 -8.21 13.81
N ALA A 56 12.23 -7.67 13.82
CA ALA A 56 13.03 -7.53 15.02
C ALA A 56 12.27 -6.72 16.07
N LYS A 57 12.10 -7.30 17.27
CA LYS A 57 11.39 -6.69 18.40
C LYS A 57 9.93 -6.29 18.11
N VAL A 58 9.30 -6.91 17.12
CA VAL A 58 7.87 -6.77 16.85
C VAL A 58 7.10 -7.79 17.69
N VAL A 59 6.15 -7.35 18.50
CA VAL A 59 5.38 -8.18 19.42
C VAL A 59 3.89 -8.11 19.11
N ILE A 60 3.22 -9.25 19.17
CA ILE A 60 1.78 -9.34 18.92
C ILE A 60 1.04 -9.14 20.23
N VAL A 61 0.11 -8.19 20.25
CA VAL A 61 -0.71 -7.84 21.41
C VAL A 61 -2.19 -7.99 21.10
N ALA A 62 -3.00 -8.11 22.16
CA ALA A 62 -4.45 -8.26 22.03
C ALA A 62 -5.10 -7.04 21.38
N ASP A 63 -4.76 -5.85 21.87
CA ASP A 63 -5.34 -4.57 21.49
C ASP A 63 -4.34 -3.41 21.74
N LEU A 64 -4.75 -2.19 21.37
CA LEU A 64 -3.94 -0.98 21.51
C LEU A 64 -3.61 -0.64 22.96
N ASP A 65 -4.55 -0.89 23.90
CA ASP A 65 -4.38 -0.59 25.32
C ASP A 65 -3.33 -1.51 25.95
N ALA A 66 -3.40 -2.81 25.66
CA ALA A 66 -2.41 -3.81 26.03
C ALA A 66 -1.03 -3.49 25.45
N GLY A 67 -0.98 -3.10 24.17
CA GLY A 67 0.23 -2.64 23.50
C GLY A 67 0.85 -1.43 24.19
N ALA A 68 0.07 -0.39 24.44
CA ALA A 68 0.54 0.82 25.12
C ALA A 68 1.00 0.53 26.56
N ALA A 69 0.32 -0.34 27.28
CA ALA A 69 0.72 -0.76 28.62
C ALA A 69 2.06 -1.53 28.61
N LEU A 70 2.28 -2.39 27.62
CA LEU A 70 3.54 -3.12 27.43
C LEU A 70 4.70 -2.16 27.14
N LEU A 71 4.54 -1.25 26.19
CA LEU A 71 5.59 -0.32 25.77
C LEU A 71 6.00 0.66 26.87
N ARG A 72 5.10 0.98 27.80
CA ARG A 72 5.42 1.77 29.00
C ARG A 72 6.37 1.05 29.96
N ARG A 73 6.34 -0.29 30.00
CA ARG A 73 7.21 -1.10 30.86
C ARG A 73 8.50 -1.52 30.17
N THR A 74 8.43 -1.74 28.85
CA THR A 74 9.55 -2.27 28.06
C THR A 74 9.75 -1.41 26.81
N SER A 75 10.74 -0.53 26.85
CA SER A 75 11.08 0.32 25.72
C SER A 75 11.81 -0.46 24.61
N GLY A 76 11.75 0.07 23.39
CA GLY A 76 12.44 -0.51 22.23
C GLY A 76 11.70 -1.68 21.56
N LEU A 77 10.47 -1.99 21.96
CA LEU A 77 9.57 -2.90 21.25
C LEU A 77 8.63 -2.13 20.30
N THR A 78 8.10 -2.85 19.32
CA THR A 78 6.98 -2.40 18.48
C THR A 78 5.83 -3.38 18.65
N ALA A 79 4.71 -2.93 19.21
CA ALA A 79 3.51 -3.72 19.36
C ALA A 79 2.66 -3.69 18.08
N VAL A 80 2.11 -4.83 17.68
CA VAL A 80 1.11 -4.93 16.61
C VAL A 80 -0.12 -5.66 17.14
N THR A 81 -1.29 -5.06 16.96
CA THR A 81 -2.58 -5.69 17.30
C THR A 81 -2.92 -6.73 16.24
N LYS A 82 -3.81 -7.65 16.58
CA LYS A 82 -4.34 -8.61 15.58
C LYS A 82 -5.12 -7.92 14.44
N GLU A 83 -5.59 -6.70 14.66
CA GLU A 83 -6.29 -5.88 13.66
C GLU A 83 -5.32 -5.16 12.71
N GLY A 84 -4.01 -5.26 12.95
CA GLY A 84 -2.97 -4.68 12.11
C GLY A 84 -2.53 -3.28 12.53
N ASP A 85 -3.02 -2.77 13.66
CA ASP A 85 -2.54 -1.52 14.21
C ASP A 85 -1.19 -1.73 14.87
N LEU A 86 -0.25 -0.85 14.55
CA LEU A 86 1.11 -0.86 15.02
C LEU A 86 1.34 0.33 15.96
N ILE A 87 1.91 0.07 17.12
CA ILE A 87 2.34 1.08 18.10
C ILE A 87 3.80 0.81 18.46
N GLY A 88 4.65 1.81 18.30
CA GLY A 88 6.02 1.83 18.84
C GLY A 88 6.20 2.99 19.82
N GLY A 89 7.41 3.17 20.34
CA GLY A 89 7.70 4.22 21.33
C GLY A 89 7.51 5.66 20.83
N HIS A 90 7.63 5.88 19.52
CA HIS A 90 7.59 7.23 18.91
C HIS A 90 6.70 7.34 17.67
N PHE A 91 6.12 6.22 17.23
CA PHE A 91 5.35 6.14 16.00
C PHE A 91 4.23 5.13 16.19
N ALA A 92 3.06 5.43 15.64
CA ALA A 92 1.96 4.48 15.54
C ALA A 92 1.39 4.56 14.12
N ALA A 93 1.02 3.42 13.57
CA ALA A 93 0.35 3.31 12.29
C ALA A 93 -0.86 2.40 12.47
N GLY A 94 -2.00 2.89 12.06
CA GLY A 94 -3.26 2.19 12.23
C GLY A 94 -4.35 3.08 11.67
N GLY A 95 -5.56 2.55 11.67
CA GLY A 95 -6.69 3.22 11.05
C GLY A 95 -7.66 2.20 10.50
N SER A 96 -8.80 2.67 10.00
CA SER A 96 -9.64 1.79 9.20
C SER A 96 -8.81 1.23 8.06
N SER A 97 -9.03 -0.01 7.65
CA SER A 97 -8.41 -0.65 6.47
C SER A 97 -8.54 0.14 5.15
N ARG A 98 -9.18 1.32 5.16
CA ARG A 98 -9.11 2.31 4.11
C ARG A 98 -7.74 3.00 4.04
N ALA A 99 -6.79 2.33 3.38
CA ALA A 99 -6.15 2.99 2.24
C ALA A 99 -7.25 3.57 1.33
N SER A 100 -6.91 4.43 0.37
CA SER A 100 -7.70 4.38 -0.87
C SER A 100 -7.54 2.96 -1.38
N SER A 101 -8.52 2.14 -1.01
CA SER A 101 -8.52 0.73 -1.30
C SER A 101 -8.47 0.59 -2.81
N LEU A 102 -8.12 -0.58 -3.31
CA LEU A 102 -8.23 -0.83 -4.74
C LEU A 102 -9.61 -0.38 -5.31
N ILE A 103 -10.66 -0.37 -4.49
CA ILE A 103 -12.00 0.14 -4.81
C ILE A 103 -12.07 1.65 -5.01
N GLU A 104 -11.36 2.44 -4.20
CA GLU A 104 -11.34 3.89 -4.41
C GLU A 104 -10.47 4.26 -5.63
N VAL A 105 -9.42 3.46 -5.89
CA VAL A 105 -8.65 3.54 -7.13
C VAL A 105 -9.50 3.16 -8.34
N GLN A 106 -10.27 2.08 -8.26
CA GLN A 106 -11.14 1.65 -9.35
C GLN A 106 -12.32 2.60 -9.57
N ALA A 107 -12.87 3.17 -8.50
CA ALA A 107 -13.91 4.19 -8.61
C ALA A 107 -13.40 5.43 -9.37
N ALA A 108 -12.16 5.84 -9.13
CA ALA A 108 -11.54 6.92 -9.90
C ALA A 108 -11.34 6.54 -11.38
N VAL A 109 -11.06 5.27 -11.68
CA VAL A 109 -10.94 4.76 -13.05
C VAL A 109 -12.31 4.74 -13.76
N ASP A 110 -13.35 4.27 -13.09
CA ASP A 110 -14.71 4.20 -13.64
C ASP A 110 -15.25 5.63 -13.88
N GLU A 111 -14.98 6.55 -12.96
CA GLU A 111 -15.32 7.97 -13.12
C GLU A 111 -14.60 8.60 -14.31
N ALA A 112 -13.31 8.30 -14.51
CA ALA A 112 -12.55 8.80 -15.66
C ALA A 112 -13.09 8.21 -16.97
N THR A 113 -13.48 6.94 -16.97
CA THR A 113 -14.00 6.25 -18.16
C THR A 113 -15.35 6.83 -18.58
N GLU A 114 -16.24 7.11 -17.65
CA GLU A 114 -17.54 7.73 -17.95
C GLU A 114 -17.37 9.16 -18.48
N LYS A 115 -16.45 9.95 -17.91
CA LYS A 115 -16.12 11.28 -18.43
C LYS A 115 -15.60 11.22 -19.87
N LEU A 116 -14.78 10.23 -20.19
CA LEU A 116 -14.29 10.00 -21.55
C LEU A 116 -15.46 9.69 -22.50
N ARG A 117 -16.35 8.77 -22.12
CA ARG A 117 -17.51 8.38 -22.94
C ARG A 117 -18.41 9.58 -23.26
N VAL A 118 -18.69 10.41 -22.25
CA VAL A 118 -19.50 11.63 -22.43
C VAL A 118 -18.82 12.62 -23.37
N ALA A 119 -17.51 12.82 -23.24
CA ALA A 119 -16.76 13.71 -24.13
C ALA A 119 -16.77 13.20 -25.59
N THR A 120 -16.60 11.89 -25.79
CA THR A 120 -16.66 11.28 -27.14
C THR A 120 -18.02 11.45 -27.79
N ALA A 121 -19.11 11.21 -27.06
CA ALA A 121 -20.47 11.41 -27.59
C ALA A 121 -20.74 12.88 -27.95
N SER A 122 -20.13 13.83 -27.23
CA SER A 122 -20.21 15.26 -27.57
C SER A 122 -19.49 15.55 -28.88
N ILE A 123 -18.30 14.98 -29.10
CA ILE A 123 -17.54 15.17 -30.34
C ILE A 123 -18.33 14.63 -31.54
N GLU A 124 -18.91 13.43 -31.41
CA GLU A 124 -19.68 12.81 -32.49
C GLU A 124 -20.90 13.66 -32.88
N ARG A 125 -21.61 14.20 -31.88
CA ARG A 125 -22.74 15.11 -32.12
C ARG A 125 -22.30 16.37 -32.88
N GLN A 126 -21.22 17.00 -32.44
CA GLN A 126 -20.70 18.20 -33.08
C GLN A 126 -20.23 17.94 -34.51
N ALA A 127 -19.63 16.76 -34.77
CA ALA A 127 -19.23 16.36 -36.12
C ALA A 127 -20.44 16.19 -37.06
N PHE A 128 -21.54 15.62 -36.56
CA PHE A 128 -22.77 15.50 -37.35
C PHE A 128 -23.41 16.85 -37.66
N GLU A 129 -23.47 17.75 -36.68
CA GLU A 129 -23.95 19.12 -36.87
C GLU A 129 -23.10 19.87 -37.92
N LEU A 130 -21.77 19.72 -37.87
CA LEU A 130 -20.87 20.31 -38.84
C LEU A 130 -21.13 19.79 -40.27
N ALA A 131 -21.29 18.48 -40.44
CA ALA A 131 -21.57 17.88 -41.75
C ALA A 131 -22.93 18.32 -42.32
N ALA A 132 -23.94 18.49 -41.48
CA ALA A 132 -25.24 19.01 -41.89
C ALA A 132 -25.13 20.45 -42.42
N LEU A 133 -24.44 21.32 -41.67
CA LEU A 133 -24.18 22.71 -42.10
C LEU A 133 -23.35 22.77 -43.39
N GLU A 134 -22.38 21.88 -43.56
CA GLU A 134 -21.59 21.79 -44.78
C GLU A 134 -22.43 21.38 -45.99
N ASN A 135 -23.35 20.42 -45.84
CA ASN A 135 -24.28 20.03 -46.91
C ASN A 135 -25.23 21.18 -47.26
N GLU A 136 -25.83 21.86 -46.27
CA GLU A 136 -26.67 23.04 -46.52
C GLU A 136 -25.90 24.13 -47.28
N ARG A 137 -24.62 24.36 -46.92
CA ARG A 137 -23.75 25.30 -47.63
C ARG A 137 -23.51 24.88 -49.08
N GLN A 138 -23.30 23.59 -49.34
CA GLN A 138 -23.08 23.07 -50.69
C GLN A 138 -24.33 23.18 -51.56
N GLU A 139 -25.51 22.85 -51.02
CA GLU A 139 -26.79 22.99 -51.73
C GLU A 139 -27.10 24.45 -52.06
N ALA A 140 -26.82 25.37 -51.13
CA ALA A 140 -26.97 26.80 -51.38
C ALA A 140 -26.00 27.34 -52.45
N ALA A 141 -24.78 26.79 -52.52
CA ALA A 141 -23.79 27.18 -53.54
C ALA A 141 -24.06 26.58 -54.93
N ALA A 142 -24.92 25.56 -55.03
CA ALA A 142 -25.30 24.90 -56.29
C ALA A 142 -26.59 25.47 -56.92
N ARG A 143 -27.27 26.40 -56.26
CA ARG A 143 -28.38 27.20 -56.81
C ARG A 143 -27.86 28.48 -57.45
#